data_AF-A0A651E8P9-F1
#
_entry.id   AF-A0A651E8P9-F1
#
_cell.length_a   1.000
_cell.length_b   1.000
_cell.length_c   1.000
_cell.angle_alpha   90.00
_cell.angle_beta   90.00
_cell.angle_gamma   90.00
#
_symmetry.space_group_name_H-M   'P 1'
#
loop_
_entity.id
_entity.type
_entity.pdbx_description
1 polymer ?
#
loop_
_entity_poly.entity_id
_entity_poly.type
_entity_poly.pdbx_seq_one_letter_code
_entity_poly.pdbx_strand_id
1 'polypeptide(L)'
;MRLLVTGGRHLDDAALIRRALDGVHATVEITVLIHGGHAAMGAILEDWARERCVHVLRYPANWRAYGKKAEAIRNAFMLEDSRPDFVLALPGGADTRDLVRRALDRRLPVLDANGRAHCGADDGPDDEDDPAVVRLRDRVAGAVRRPSEPQAGPGDRAVVFRVAPGGRSPVGHRHIS
;
A
#
# COMPACT_ATOMS: atom_id res chain seq x y z
N MET A 1 7.12 -4.89 -5.97
CA MET A 1 7.34 -3.47 -6.33
C MET A 1 7.45 -2.61 -5.06
N ARG A 2 8.25 -1.52 -5.10
CA ARG A 2 8.48 -0.59 -3.98
C ARG A 2 7.59 0.64 -4.12
N LEU A 3 6.62 0.78 -3.22
CA LEU A 3 5.70 1.91 -3.20
C LEU A 3 6.06 2.89 -2.09
N LEU A 4 6.30 4.15 -2.44
CA LEU A 4 6.40 5.24 -1.47
C LEU A 4 5.06 5.93 -1.29
N VAL A 5 4.61 6.04 -0.04
CA VAL A 5 3.37 6.76 0.30
C VAL A 5 3.72 8.09 0.96
N THR A 6 3.14 9.15 0.42
CA THR A 6 3.20 10.50 0.99
C THR A 6 1.80 11.04 1.19
N GLY A 7 1.62 11.90 2.20
CA GLY A 7 0.32 12.45 2.57
C GLY A 7 0.45 13.46 3.69
N GLY A 8 -0.63 14.16 3.99
CA GLY A 8 -0.68 15.14 5.06
C GLY A 8 -0.40 14.53 6.43
N ARG A 9 0.26 15.28 7.31
CA ARG A 9 0.60 14.83 8.69
C ARG A 9 -0.63 14.37 9.50
N HIS A 10 -1.78 14.98 9.21
CA HIS A 10 -3.05 14.75 9.90
C HIS A 10 -4.01 13.86 9.12
N LEU A 11 -3.57 13.24 8.02
CA LEU A 11 -4.43 12.34 7.27
C LEU A 11 -4.63 11.04 8.06
N ASP A 12 -5.86 10.81 8.54
CA ASP A 12 -6.28 9.68 9.35
C ASP A 12 -7.45 8.90 8.73
N ASP A 13 -7.88 9.25 7.52
CA ASP A 13 -8.91 8.53 6.77
C ASP A 13 -8.40 7.16 6.32
N ALA A 14 -8.60 6.17 7.18
CA ALA A 14 -8.19 4.79 6.94
C ALA A 14 -8.87 4.16 5.72
N ALA A 15 -10.12 4.52 5.43
CA ALA A 15 -10.84 3.98 4.29
C ALA A 15 -10.23 4.49 2.98
N LEU A 16 -9.91 5.78 2.90
CA LEU A 16 -9.21 6.38 1.76
C LEU A 16 -7.84 5.74 1.54
N ILE A 17 -7.02 5.68 2.59
CA ILE A 17 -5.64 5.15 2.52
C ILE A 17 -5.67 3.69 2.04
N ARG A 18 -6.51 2.86 2.66
CA ARG A 18 -6.56 1.43 2.35
C ARG A 18 -7.12 1.17 0.95
N ARG A 19 -8.16 1.89 0.53
CA ARG A 19 -8.71 1.79 -0.83
C ARG A 19 -7.64 2.12 -1.87
N ALA A 20 -6.87 3.18 -1.65
CA ALA A 20 -5.81 3.58 -2.57
C ALA A 20 -4.71 2.51 -2.65
N LEU A 21 -4.26 1.96 -1.52
CA LEU A 21 -3.29 0.87 -1.48
C LEU A 21 -3.79 -0.40 -2.16
N ASP A 22 -5.05 -0.77 -1.90
CA ASP A 22 -5.66 -1.95 -2.51
C ASP A 22 -5.76 -1.80 -4.04
N GLY A 23 -6.12 -0.61 -4.53
CA GLY A 23 -6.15 -0.33 -5.97
C GLY A 23 -4.78 -0.49 -6.64
N VAL A 24 -3.72 0.03 -5.99
CA VAL A 24 -2.34 -0.13 -6.49
C VAL A 24 -1.91 -1.60 -6.41
N HIS A 25 -2.14 -2.26 -5.28
CA HIS A 25 -1.73 -3.66 -5.04
C HIS A 25 -2.42 -4.63 -5.99
N ALA A 26 -3.70 -4.41 -6.29
CA ALA A 26 -4.46 -5.22 -7.25
C ALA A 26 -3.90 -5.12 -8.67
N THR A 27 -3.25 -4.00 -9.01
CA THR A 27 -2.62 -3.83 -10.32
C THR A 27 -1.19 -4.34 -10.34
N VAL A 28 -0.41 -3.96 -9.35
CA VAL A 28 1.00 -4.32 -9.21
C VAL A 28 1.26 -4.71 -7.77
N GLU A 29 1.71 -5.95 -7.57
CA GLU A 29 2.00 -6.46 -6.25
C GLU A 29 3.07 -5.59 -5.54
N ILE A 30 2.62 -4.95 -4.47
CA ILE A 30 3.48 -4.16 -3.58
C ILE A 30 4.22 -5.15 -2.68
N THR A 31 5.55 -5.14 -2.76
CA THR A 31 6.42 -5.99 -1.94
C THR A 31 7.13 -5.20 -0.85
N VAL A 32 7.28 -3.88 -1.04
CA VAL A 32 7.83 -2.95 -0.05
C VAL A 32 7.00 -1.68 -0.01
N LEU A 33 6.56 -1.29 1.18
CA LEU A 33 5.85 -0.06 1.48
C LEU A 33 6.77 0.91 2.23
N ILE A 34 6.96 2.11 1.69
CA ILE A 34 7.84 3.15 2.23
C ILE A 34 6.99 4.32 2.71
N HIS A 35 7.24 4.82 3.93
CA HIS A 35 6.54 6.00 4.43
C HIS A 35 7.38 6.85 5.39
N GLY A 36 7.00 8.11 5.52
CA GLY A 36 7.71 9.12 6.32
C GLY A 36 7.48 9.06 7.83
N GLY A 37 6.88 7.99 8.35
CA GLY A 37 6.72 7.77 9.80
C GLY A 37 5.77 8.72 10.55
N HIS A 38 4.81 9.36 9.87
CA HIS A 38 3.76 10.13 10.57
C HIS A 38 2.86 9.19 11.37
N ALA A 39 2.49 9.53 12.60
CA ALA A 39 1.81 8.59 13.50
C ALA A 39 0.44 8.11 12.97
N ALA A 40 -0.43 9.05 12.55
CA ALA A 40 -1.79 8.73 12.09
C ALA A 40 -1.79 7.84 10.84
N MET A 41 -1.15 8.30 9.77
CA MET A 41 -1.06 7.54 8.53
C MET A 41 -0.18 6.29 8.68
N GLY A 42 0.92 6.37 9.44
CA GLY A 42 1.88 5.27 9.61
C GLY A 42 1.25 4.03 10.22
N ALA A 43 0.40 4.17 11.24
CA ALA A 43 -0.31 3.05 11.83
C ALA A 43 -1.18 2.31 10.78
N ILE A 44 -1.94 3.07 9.98
CA ILE A 44 -2.83 2.53 8.94
C ILE A 44 -2.03 1.81 7.86
N LEU A 45 -0.91 2.39 7.42
CA LEU A 45 -0.02 1.80 6.40
C LEU A 45 0.60 0.49 6.90
N GLU A 46 1.08 0.47 8.15
CA GLU A 46 1.71 -0.69 8.74
C GLU A 46 0.74 -1.84 8.99
N ASP A 47 -0.49 -1.52 9.42
CA ASP A 47 -1.53 -2.52 9.61
C ASP A 47 -1.94 -3.15 8.27
N TRP A 48 -2.15 -2.34 7.24
CA TRP A 48 -2.42 -2.84 5.88
C TRP A 48 -1.28 -3.72 5.35
N ALA A 49 -0.03 -3.31 5.56
CA ALA A 49 1.15 -4.06 5.13
C ALA A 49 1.26 -5.40 5.87
N ARG A 50 0.99 -5.41 7.18
CA ARG A 50 1.01 -6.64 8.00
C ARG A 50 0.00 -7.66 7.51
N GLU A 51 -1.22 -7.24 7.19
CA GLU A 51 -2.27 -8.12 6.67
C GLU A 51 -1.90 -8.81 5.34
N ARG A 52 -1.02 -8.18 4.55
CA ARG A 52 -0.62 -8.65 3.21
C ARG A 52 0.83 -9.14 3.16
N CYS A 53 1.49 -9.30 4.31
CA CYS A 53 2.89 -9.71 4.39
C CYS A 53 3.86 -8.81 3.58
N VAL A 54 3.57 -7.51 3.49
CA VAL A 54 4.39 -6.53 2.78
C VAL A 54 5.47 -5.96 3.71
N HIS A 55 6.71 -5.84 3.21
CA HIS A 55 7.79 -5.23 4.00
C HIS A 55 7.59 -3.72 4.16
N VAL A 56 7.90 -3.18 5.34
CA VAL A 56 7.74 -1.74 5.62
C VAL A 56 9.09 -1.08 5.86
N LEU A 57 9.33 0.06 5.19
CA LEU A 57 10.47 0.95 5.44
C LEU A 57 9.98 2.28 5.99
N ARG A 58 10.47 2.64 7.18
CA ARG A 58 10.08 3.86 7.90
C ARG A 58 11.19 4.89 7.83
N TYR A 59 10.84 6.11 7.45
CA TYR A 59 11.75 7.25 7.46
C TYR A 59 11.23 8.32 8.42
N PRO A 60 11.45 8.19 9.75
CA PRO A 60 11.01 9.19 10.72
C PRO A 60 11.77 10.51 10.52
N ALA A 61 11.06 11.64 10.59
CA ALA A 61 11.69 12.95 10.50
C ALA A 61 12.48 13.28 11.79
N ASN A 62 13.74 13.72 11.63
CA ASN A 62 14.58 14.13 12.76
C ASN A 62 14.35 15.60 13.14
N TRP A 63 13.26 15.83 13.88
CA TRP A 63 12.87 17.16 14.36
C TRP A 63 13.90 17.80 15.28
N ARG A 64 14.59 16.99 16.09
CA ARG A 64 15.60 17.49 17.03
C ARG A 64 16.79 18.12 16.30
N ALA A 65 17.21 17.53 15.19
CA ALA A 65 18.35 18.03 14.42
C ALA A 65 17.99 19.18 13.47
N TYR A 66 16.82 19.12 12.82
CA TYR A 66 16.53 19.98 11.66
C TYR A 66 15.30 20.89 11.83
N GLY A 67 14.59 20.80 12.96
CA GLY A 67 13.42 21.62 13.24
C GLY A 67 12.40 21.59 12.11
N LYS A 68 11.94 22.77 11.67
CA LYS A 68 10.94 22.93 10.61
C LYS A 68 11.32 22.30 9.27
N LYS A 69 12.61 22.05 9.01
CA LYS A 69 13.09 21.45 7.75
C LYS A 69 13.17 19.92 7.82
N ALA A 70 12.89 19.31 8.97
CA ALA A 70 13.07 17.88 9.17
C ALA A 70 12.27 17.02 8.18
N GLU A 71 11.03 17.40 7.88
CA GLU A 71 10.19 16.68 6.92
C GLU A 71 10.69 16.80 5.48
N ALA A 72 11.12 17.99 5.05
CA ALA A 72 11.66 18.23 3.72
C ALA A 72 12.98 17.47 3.50
N ILE A 73 13.90 17.52 4.48
CA ILE A 73 15.17 16.77 4.43
C ILE A 73 14.89 15.27 4.41
N ARG A 74 13.98 14.80 5.27
CA ARG A 74 13.54 13.40 5.27
C ARG A 74 12.91 12.99 3.94
N ASN A 75 12.09 13.84 3.31
CA ASN A 75 11.49 13.55 2.00
C ASN A 75 12.54 13.39 0.91
N ALA A 76 13.52 14.28 0.87
CA ALA A 76 14.62 14.19 -0.08
C ALA A 76 15.42 12.89 0.11
N PHE A 77 15.79 12.60 1.36
CA PHE A 77 16.52 11.38 1.71
C PHE A 77 15.71 10.11 1.44
N MET A 78 14.43 10.10 1.81
CA MET A 78 13.53 8.96 1.57
C MET A 78 13.41 8.65 0.09
N LEU A 79 13.25 9.65 -0.80
CA LEU A 79 13.21 9.43 -2.24
C LEU A 79 14.53 8.88 -2.81
N GLU A 80 15.67 9.31 -2.28
CA GLU A 80 17.00 8.93 -2.76
C GLU A 80 17.43 7.53 -2.29
N ASP A 81 17.31 7.28 -0.99
CA ASP A 81 17.75 6.05 -0.35
C ASP A 81 16.80 4.88 -0.65
N SER A 82 15.49 5.13 -0.60
CA SER A 82 14.50 4.05 -0.73
C SER A 82 14.29 3.58 -2.17
N ARG A 83 14.70 4.38 -3.18
CA ARG A 83 14.55 4.10 -4.63
C ARG A 83 13.18 3.49 -4.96
N PRO A 84 12.08 4.24 -4.76
CA PRO A 84 10.76 3.71 -5.02
C PRO A 84 10.52 3.55 -6.52
N ASP A 85 9.72 2.56 -6.88
CA ASP A 85 9.27 2.37 -8.26
C ASP A 85 8.06 3.27 -8.57
N PHE A 86 7.23 3.54 -7.55
CA PHE A 86 6.01 4.33 -7.62
C PHE A 86 5.85 5.21 -6.38
N VAL A 87 5.17 6.35 -6.56
CA VAL A 87 4.73 7.20 -5.46
C VAL A 87 3.21 7.25 -5.42
N LEU A 88 2.62 6.95 -4.27
CA LEU A 88 1.22 7.23 -3.96
C LEU A 88 1.13 8.54 -3.18
N ALA A 89 0.57 9.56 -3.81
CA ALA A 89 0.33 10.88 -3.26
C ALA A 89 -1.10 10.99 -2.73
N LEU A 90 -1.22 10.91 -1.41
CA LEU A 90 -2.47 11.13 -0.70
C LEU A 90 -2.65 12.64 -0.39
N PRO A 91 -3.89 13.09 -0.09
CA PRO A 91 -4.15 14.48 0.25
C PRO A 91 -3.19 15.02 1.31
N GLY A 92 -2.60 16.18 1.04
CA GLY A 92 -1.54 16.74 1.87
C GLY A 92 -1.19 18.18 1.55
N GLY A 93 -0.20 18.70 2.29
CA GLY A 93 0.20 20.11 2.26
C GLY A 93 1.40 20.40 1.35
N ALA A 94 2.14 21.44 1.70
CA ALA A 94 3.33 21.88 0.96
C ALA A 94 4.41 20.79 0.82
N ASP A 95 4.70 20.05 1.90
CA ASP A 95 5.72 19.00 1.88
C ASP A 95 5.35 17.82 0.98
N THR A 96 4.05 17.50 0.89
CA THR A 96 3.53 16.47 -0.03
C THR A 96 3.70 16.92 -1.48
N ARG A 97 3.35 18.17 -1.80
CA ARG A 97 3.53 18.75 -3.14
C ARG A 97 5.00 18.85 -3.54
N ASP A 98 5.88 19.20 -2.62
CA ASP A 98 7.33 19.21 -2.84
C ASP A 98 7.86 17.79 -3.15
N LEU A 99 7.40 16.78 -2.40
CA LEU A 99 7.76 15.39 -2.69
C LEU A 99 7.28 14.95 -4.08
N VAL A 100 6.04 15.27 -4.44
CA VAL A 100 5.46 14.95 -5.75
C VAL A 100 6.28 15.60 -6.88
N ARG A 101 6.58 16.90 -6.78
CA ARG A 101 7.47 17.58 -7.74
C ARG A 101 8.81 16.86 -7.90
N ARG A 102 9.49 16.55 -6.80
CA ARG A 102 10.79 15.85 -6.83
C ARG A 102 10.69 14.42 -7.39
N ALA A 103 9.55 13.76 -7.26
CA ALA A 103 9.32 12.44 -7.85
C ALA A 103 9.17 12.56 -9.37
N LEU A 104 8.38 13.54 -9.83
CA LEU A 104 8.17 13.82 -11.26
C LEU A 104 9.46 14.29 -11.95
N ASP A 105 10.27 15.13 -11.30
CA ASP A 105 11.58 15.55 -11.79
C ASP A 105 12.53 14.35 -12.01
N ARG A 106 12.35 13.29 -11.21
CA ARG A 106 13.08 12.01 -11.32
C ARG A 106 12.41 11.01 -12.24
N ARG A 107 11.34 11.40 -12.94
CA ARG A 107 10.52 10.56 -13.83
C ARG A 107 9.91 9.34 -13.12
N LEU A 108 9.65 9.48 -11.81
CA LEU A 108 8.93 8.47 -11.05
C LEU A 108 7.43 8.64 -11.30
N PRO A 109 6.69 7.56 -11.61
CA PRO A 109 5.24 7.62 -11.70
C PRO A 109 4.62 7.97 -10.35
N VAL A 110 3.69 8.92 -10.36
CA VAL A 110 2.94 9.34 -9.18
C VAL A 110 1.46 9.08 -9.41
N LEU A 111 0.81 8.44 -8.43
CA LEU A 111 -0.63 8.18 -8.41
C LEU A 111 -1.29 8.97 -7.28
N ASP A 112 -2.49 9.49 -7.50
CA ASP A 112 -3.31 10.10 -6.45
C ASP A 112 -4.13 9.04 -5.66
N ALA A 113 -4.90 9.47 -4.66
CA ALA A 113 -5.75 8.59 -3.86
C ALA A 113 -6.91 7.92 -4.63
N ASN A 114 -7.17 8.34 -5.86
CA ASN A 114 -8.16 7.74 -6.78
C ASN A 114 -7.50 6.88 -7.87
N GLY A 115 -6.16 6.76 -7.86
CA GLY A 115 -5.42 6.03 -8.89
C GLY A 115 -5.19 6.82 -10.18
N ARG A 116 -5.40 8.14 -10.18
CA ARG A 116 -5.06 9.01 -11.33
C ARG A 116 -3.57 9.30 -11.33
N ALA A 117 -2.95 9.22 -12.49
CA ALA A 117 -1.53 9.56 -12.63
C ALA A 117 -1.33 11.07 -12.63
N HIS A 118 -0.25 11.54 -11.99
CA HIS A 118 0.25 12.90 -12.17
C HIS A 118 1.40 12.87 -13.19
N CYS A 119 1.24 13.62 -14.27
CA CYS A 119 2.29 13.93 -15.24
C CYS A 119 2.92 15.26 -14.82
N GLY A 120 4.24 15.42 -14.95
CA GLY A 120 4.92 16.65 -14.56
C GLY A 120 4.58 17.84 -15.46
N ALA A 121 4.28 18.97 -14.80
CA ALA A 121 4.15 20.35 -15.27
C ALA A 121 2.75 20.79 -15.79
N ASP A 122 2.19 21.74 -15.02
CA ASP A 122 1.10 22.67 -15.31
C ASP A 122 -0.31 22.08 -15.47
N ASP A 123 -1.25 22.64 -14.71
CA ASP A 123 -2.69 22.42 -14.82
C ASP A 123 -3.17 22.76 -16.25
N GLY A 124 -3.15 21.76 -17.14
CA GLY A 124 -3.71 21.72 -18.49
C GLY A 124 -4.36 20.36 -18.74
N PRO A 125 -5.36 20.26 -19.64
CA PRO A 125 -6.35 19.19 -19.60
C PRO A 125 -5.72 17.84 -19.95
N ASP A 126 -5.85 16.89 -19.02
CA ASP A 126 -5.85 15.44 -19.21
C ASP A 126 -5.29 14.94 -20.56
N ASP A 127 -3.97 14.92 -20.73
CA ASP A 127 -3.34 14.17 -21.81
C ASP A 127 -3.39 12.67 -21.45
N GLU A 128 -4.55 12.04 -21.74
CA GLU A 128 -4.79 10.60 -21.61
C GLU A 128 -3.83 9.73 -22.45
N ASP A 129 -2.99 10.35 -23.29
CA ASP A 129 -2.09 9.74 -24.26
C ASP A 129 -0.58 9.78 -23.88
N ASP A 130 -0.21 10.28 -22.69
CA ASP A 130 1.20 10.19 -22.23
C ASP A 130 1.64 8.70 -22.19
N PRO A 131 2.72 8.30 -22.87
CA PRO A 131 3.16 6.90 -22.93
C PRO A 131 3.48 6.26 -21.57
N ALA A 132 3.79 7.04 -20.53
CA ALA A 132 3.95 6.54 -19.16
C ALA A 132 2.58 6.29 -18.48
N VAL A 133 1.62 7.18 -18.70
CA VAL A 133 0.23 7.04 -18.22
C VAL A 133 -0.50 5.94 -18.98
N VAL A 134 -0.31 5.83 -20.30
CA VAL A 134 -0.83 4.75 -21.13
C VAL A 134 -0.19 3.42 -20.77
N ARG A 135 1.12 3.34 -20.49
CA ARG A 135 1.73 2.09 -20.00
C ARG A 135 1.27 1.71 -18.60
N LEU A 136 1.01 2.68 -17.74
CA LEU A 136 0.46 2.45 -16.41
C LEU A 136 -1.01 2.04 -16.52
N ARG A 137 -1.82 2.74 -17.32
CA ARG A 137 -3.22 2.41 -17.65
C ARG A 137 -3.33 1.07 -18.34
N ASP A 138 -2.47 0.71 -19.28
CA ASP A 138 -2.51 -0.58 -19.97
C ASP A 138 -2.06 -1.72 -19.06
N ARG A 139 -1.17 -1.45 -18.09
CA ARG A 139 -0.88 -2.38 -16.99
C ARG A 139 -2.05 -2.50 -16.00
N VAL A 140 -2.72 -1.40 -15.66
CA VAL A 140 -3.93 -1.34 -14.81
C VAL A 140 -5.13 -2.01 -15.50
N ALA A 141 -5.42 -1.68 -16.75
CA ALA A 141 -6.54 -2.16 -17.56
C ALA A 141 -6.33 -3.59 -18.07
N GLY A 142 -5.09 -3.99 -18.34
CA GLY A 142 -4.73 -5.38 -18.64
C GLY A 142 -4.98 -6.32 -17.46
N ALA A 143 -4.77 -5.83 -16.22
CA ALA A 143 -5.10 -6.56 -14.99
C ALA A 143 -6.61 -6.57 -14.67
N VAL A 144 -7.40 -5.65 -15.25
CA VAL A 144 -8.86 -5.53 -15.10
C VAL A 144 -9.64 -6.32 -16.18
N ARG A 145 -8.98 -7.13 -17.02
CA ARG A 145 -9.70 -8.22 -17.68
C ARG A 145 -10.02 -9.28 -16.63
N ARG A 146 -11.29 -9.33 -16.21
CA ARG A 146 -11.87 -10.37 -15.35
C ARG A 146 -11.21 -11.71 -15.65
N PRO A 147 -10.73 -12.49 -14.66
CA PRO A 147 -10.69 -13.93 -14.88
C PRO A 147 -12.12 -14.35 -15.22
N SER A 148 -12.31 -14.81 -16.46
CA SER A 148 -13.48 -15.56 -16.86
C SER A 148 -13.80 -16.60 -15.79
N GLU A 149 -15.04 -16.63 -15.33
CA GLU A 149 -15.56 -17.66 -14.42
C GLU A 149 -14.99 -19.04 -14.77
N PRO A 150 -14.39 -19.77 -13.84
CA PRO A 150 -14.17 -21.19 -14.07
C PRO A 150 -15.56 -21.85 -14.10
N GLN A 151 -15.98 -22.32 -15.26
CA GLN A 151 -17.08 -23.29 -15.37
C GLN A 151 -16.75 -24.48 -14.47
N ALA A 152 -17.48 -24.59 -13.36
CA ALA A 152 -17.47 -25.75 -12.50
C ALA A 152 -18.13 -26.92 -13.24
N GLY A 153 -17.31 -27.77 -13.85
CA GLY A 153 -17.71 -29.14 -14.20
C GLY A 153 -17.84 -30.00 -12.92
N PRO A 154 -18.73 -31.01 -12.90
CA PRO A 154 -18.98 -31.79 -11.70
C PRO A 154 -17.92 -32.88 -11.50
N GLY A 155 -17.36 -32.94 -10.30
CA GLY A 155 -16.56 -34.08 -9.83
C GLY A 155 -15.20 -33.64 -9.28
N ASP A 156 -15.05 -33.56 -7.96
CA ASP A 156 -14.71 -34.73 -7.15
C ASP A 156 -14.70 -34.34 -5.67
N ARG A 157 -15.09 -35.27 -4.80
CA ARG A 157 -15.29 -35.02 -3.37
C ARG A 157 -13.94 -35.03 -2.64
N ALA A 158 -13.50 -33.87 -2.15
CA ALA A 158 -12.42 -33.79 -1.16
C ALA A 158 -12.98 -33.52 0.25
N VAL A 159 -12.58 -34.41 1.16
CA VAL A 159 -13.07 -34.61 2.52
C VAL A 159 -12.69 -33.43 3.43
N VAL A 160 -13.68 -32.83 4.09
CA VAL A 160 -13.48 -31.84 5.16
C VAL A 160 -13.19 -32.58 6.46
N PHE A 161 -11.96 -32.48 6.97
CA PHE A 161 -11.63 -32.88 8.34
C PHE A 161 -12.19 -31.85 9.32
N ARG A 162 -13.27 -32.24 10.03
CA ARG A 162 -13.82 -31.53 11.18
C ARG A 162 -13.08 -32.01 12.43
N VAL A 163 -12.31 -31.14 13.08
CA VAL A 163 -11.78 -31.38 14.42
C VAL A 163 -12.89 -31.08 15.44
N ALA A 164 -13.27 -32.08 16.24
CA ALA A 164 -14.20 -31.95 17.35
C ALA A 164 -13.43 -31.86 18.69
N PRO A 165 -13.88 -31.07 19.68
CA PRO A 165 -13.38 -31.15 21.04
C PRO A 165 -14.20 -32.18 21.85
N GLY A 166 -13.64 -33.35 22.15
CA GLY A 166 -14.10 -34.22 23.23
C GLY A 166 -13.33 -33.88 24.51
N GLY A 167 -13.91 -33.76 25.71
CA GLY A 167 -15.06 -34.49 26.22
C GLY A 167 -14.54 -35.57 27.17
N ARG A 168 -14.70 -35.32 28.48
CA ARG A 168 -14.27 -36.12 29.64
C ARG A 168 -14.47 -37.64 29.49
N SER A 169 -13.53 -38.41 30.04
CA SER A 169 -13.74 -39.83 30.41
C SER A 169 -13.75 -40.03 31.93
N PRO A 170 -14.63 -40.88 32.47
CA PRO A 170 -14.57 -41.37 33.84
C PRO A 170 -13.91 -42.77 33.89
N VAL A 171 -13.07 -42.99 34.89
CA VAL A 171 -12.59 -44.30 35.36
C VAL A 171 -12.48 -44.12 36.88
N GLY A 172 -13.02 -44.91 37.79
CA GLY A 172 -13.47 -46.29 37.81
C GLY A 172 -13.13 -46.78 39.22
N HIS A 173 -14.14 -47.15 40.02
CA HIS A 173 -13.98 -47.58 41.41
C HIS A 173 -13.10 -48.83 41.55
N ARG A 174 -12.22 -48.85 42.57
CA ARG A 174 -11.92 -50.06 43.36
C ARG A 174 -11.69 -49.70 44.84
N HIS A 175 -12.40 -50.45 45.67
CA HIS A 175 -12.30 -50.59 47.12
C HIS A 175 -11.13 -51.53 47.46
N ILE A 176 -10.35 -51.28 48.51
CA ILE A 176 -9.91 -52.29 49.50
C ILE A 176 -9.13 -51.64 50.67
N SER A 177 -9.56 -52.04 51.87
CA SER A 177 -8.94 -52.01 53.21
C SER A 177 -8.70 -50.66 53.90
#